data_AF-J4C924-F1
#
_entry.id   AF-J4C924-F1
#
_cell.length_a   1.000
_cell.length_b   1.000
_cell.length_c   1.000
_cell.angle_alpha   90.00
_cell.angle_beta   90.00
_cell.angle_gamma   90.00
#
_symmetry.space_group_name_H-M   'P 1'
#
loop_
_entity.id
_entity.type
_entity.pdbx_description
1 polymer ?
#
loop_
_entity_poly.entity_id
_entity_poly.type
_entity_poly.pdbx_seq_one_letter_code
_entity_poly.pdbx_strand_id
1 'polypeptide(L)'
;MELQTPPKGTIKLLKRVYINKSPWIQLERIYYKELDSNDTNRPDVDGLFFELFTFLEPFVPVQCDDNGAPINLQKNVRYWDVFSRRQVNQPSHPNSATTLAFCYKLVDNKYSFFLSVVEQFRPSVNVHTLEFPSGICDPGEDTTTCGLRELKEETGYTGVLLRKSPNLPTSVLGNDNTCLITVLVDLDLDVNLNPVQSLEPTETITAHVFPLCNLLEVCCSLQLS
;
A
#
# COMPACT_ATOMS: atom_id res chain seq x y z
N MET A 1 0.01 -18.48 -1.05
CA MET A 1 -0.32 -17.95 -2.39
C MET A 1 0.92 -17.18 -2.86
N GLU A 2 1.40 -17.51 -4.05
CA GLU A 2 2.75 -17.21 -4.56
C GLU A 2 3.14 -15.72 -4.45
N LEU A 3 4.36 -15.48 -3.93
CA LEU A 3 5.06 -14.21 -4.13
C LEU A 3 5.00 -13.88 -5.63
N GLN A 4 4.48 -12.71 -5.98
CA GLN A 4 4.45 -12.25 -7.36
C GLN A 4 5.86 -12.38 -7.95
N THR A 5 6.05 -13.31 -8.88
CA THR A 5 7.28 -13.43 -9.65
C THR A 5 7.54 -12.09 -10.34
N PRO A 6 8.76 -11.54 -10.26
CA PRO A 6 9.07 -10.26 -10.88
C PRO A 6 8.79 -10.33 -12.39
N PRO A 7 8.36 -9.21 -13.01
CA PRO A 7 7.98 -9.18 -14.42
C PRO A 7 9.10 -9.65 -15.34
N LYS A 8 8.75 -10.13 -16.55
CA LYS A 8 9.71 -10.49 -17.60
C LYS A 8 10.61 -9.29 -17.90
N GLY A 9 11.87 -9.40 -17.49
CA GLY A 9 12.88 -8.33 -17.50
C GLY A 9 13.51 -8.23 -16.12
N THR A 10 14.75 -8.69 -15.95
CA THR A 10 15.38 -8.75 -14.63
C THR A 10 15.78 -7.34 -14.20
N ILE A 11 14.91 -6.62 -13.50
CA ILE A 11 15.26 -5.31 -12.92
C ILE A 11 16.21 -5.55 -11.74
N LYS A 12 17.39 -4.93 -11.78
CA LYS A 12 18.36 -4.96 -10.68
C LYS A 12 18.36 -3.61 -9.97
N LEU A 13 18.00 -3.59 -8.69
CA LEU A 13 18.18 -2.42 -7.83
C LEU A 13 19.69 -2.17 -7.64
N LEU A 14 20.15 -0.96 -7.92
CA LEU A 14 21.56 -0.59 -7.83
C LEU A 14 21.89 0.14 -6.53
N LYS A 15 21.09 1.16 -6.18
CA LYS A 15 21.37 2.05 -5.04
C LYS A 15 20.11 2.76 -4.58
N ARG A 16 20.03 3.07 -3.27
CA ARG A 16 19.09 4.05 -2.71
C ARG A 16 19.88 5.19 -2.07
N VAL A 17 19.45 6.42 -2.31
CA VAL A 17 19.98 7.62 -1.66
C VAL A 17 18.86 8.29 -0.89
N TYR A 18 19.10 8.60 0.37
CA TYR A 18 18.12 9.19 1.28
C TYR A 18 18.44 10.68 1.49
N ILE A 19 17.44 11.55 1.27
CA ILE A 19 17.55 12.99 1.49
C ILE A 19 16.50 13.40 2.52
N ASN A 20 16.97 13.74 3.71
CA ASN A 20 16.10 14.13 4.81
C ASN A 20 15.41 15.46 4.52
N LYS A 21 14.08 15.51 4.70
CA LYS A 21 13.29 16.74 4.55
C LYS A 21 12.73 17.22 5.88
N SER A 22 12.37 16.30 6.77
CA SER A 22 11.90 16.59 8.13
C SER A 22 12.20 15.42 9.08
N PRO A 23 11.86 15.52 10.38
CA PRO A 23 11.95 14.38 11.30
C PRO A 23 11.17 13.15 10.84
N TRP A 24 10.11 13.34 10.03
CA TRP A 24 9.14 12.30 9.67
C TRP A 24 9.21 11.88 8.19
N ILE A 25 9.62 12.79 7.31
CA ILE A 25 9.61 12.61 5.84
C ILE A 25 11.02 12.70 5.25
N GLN A 26 11.29 11.83 4.29
CA GLN A 26 12.50 11.83 3.48
C GLN A 26 12.17 11.61 2.00
N LEU A 27 13.12 11.99 1.12
CA LEU A 27 13.11 11.59 -0.27
C LEU A 27 14.03 10.39 -0.45
N GLU A 28 13.55 9.34 -1.10
CA GLU A 28 14.31 8.19 -1.55
C GLU A 28 14.54 8.27 -3.04
N ARG A 29 15.80 8.44 -3.45
CA ARG A 29 16.20 8.29 -4.84
C ARG A 29 16.66 6.86 -5.09
N ILE A 30 15.91 6.15 -5.90
CA ILE A 30 16.09 4.73 -6.20
C ILE A 30 16.71 4.60 -7.59
N TYR A 31 17.91 4.03 -7.68
CA TYR A 31 18.58 3.71 -8.94
C TYR A 31 18.38 2.24 -9.27
N TYR A 32 17.97 1.94 -10.50
CA TYR A 32 17.77 0.57 -10.98
C TYR A 32 18.23 0.41 -12.41
N LYS A 33 18.57 -0.83 -12.79
CA LYS A 33 18.99 -1.20 -14.15
C LYS A 33 18.04 -2.25 -14.71
N GLU A 34 17.51 -1.99 -15.90
CA GLU A 34 16.82 -3.00 -16.69
C GLU A 34 17.89 -3.91 -17.33
N LEU A 35 17.88 -5.20 -16.99
CA LEU A 35 18.72 -6.19 -17.67
C LEU A 35 18.07 -6.56 -19.00
N ASP A 36 18.83 -6.40 -20.07
CA ASP A 36 18.40 -6.77 -21.41
C ASP A 36 18.41 -8.29 -21.53
N SER A 37 17.30 -8.91 -21.97
CA SER A 37 17.21 -10.37 -22.08
C SER A 37 18.17 -10.95 -23.13
N ASN A 38 18.70 -10.09 -24.02
CA ASN A 38 19.70 -10.41 -25.04
C ASN A 38 21.13 -10.02 -24.63
N ASP A 39 21.36 -9.52 -23.40
CA ASP A 39 22.72 -9.33 -22.89
C ASP A 39 23.35 -10.72 -22.67
N THR A 40 24.18 -11.16 -23.61
CA THR A 40 24.83 -12.49 -23.63
C THR A 40 25.85 -12.68 -22.51
N ASN A 41 26.01 -11.70 -21.61
CA ASN A 41 26.75 -11.87 -20.36
C ASN A 41 25.92 -12.62 -19.30
N ARG A 42 25.37 -13.78 -19.66
CA ARG A 42 24.95 -14.75 -18.65
C ARG A 42 26.21 -15.41 -18.10
N PRO A 43 26.37 -15.56 -16.77
CA PRO A 43 27.47 -16.35 -16.26
C PRO A 43 27.22 -17.79 -16.69
N ASP A 44 28.08 -18.30 -17.57
CA ASP A 44 28.14 -19.71 -17.85
C ASP A 44 28.39 -20.44 -16.53
N VAL A 45 27.64 -21.52 -16.37
CA VAL A 45 27.72 -22.52 -15.31
C VAL A 45 29.08 -23.21 -15.36
N ASP A 46 30.15 -22.51 -15.00
CA ASP A 46 31.47 -23.06 -14.68
C ASP A 46 32.35 -21.96 -14.04
N GLY A 47 32.10 -21.71 -12.76
CA GLY A 47 33.07 -21.43 -11.67
C GLY A 47 34.36 -20.61 -11.84
N LEU A 48 34.68 -19.97 -12.97
CA LEU A 48 36.02 -19.38 -13.18
C LEU A 48 36.05 -17.96 -13.76
N PHE A 49 34.91 -17.38 -14.15
CA PHE A 49 34.86 -16.00 -14.67
C PHE A 49 34.43 -14.95 -13.62
N PHE A 50 34.20 -15.37 -12.37
CA PHE A 50 33.67 -14.51 -11.30
C PHE A 50 34.74 -13.70 -10.55
N GLU A 51 36.03 -13.93 -10.81
CA GLU A 51 37.13 -13.21 -10.12
C GLU A 51 37.80 -12.09 -10.93
N LEU A 52 37.54 -11.93 -12.23
CA LEU A 52 38.23 -10.90 -13.04
C LEU A 52 37.37 -9.68 -13.42
N PHE A 53 36.03 -9.81 -13.47
CA PHE A 53 35.11 -8.70 -13.77
C PHE A 53 34.38 -8.13 -12.54
N THR A 54 34.69 -8.64 -11.35
CA THR A 54 34.40 -8.00 -10.06
C THR A 54 35.37 -6.85 -9.75
N PHE A 55 36.14 -6.39 -10.73
CA PHE A 55 36.53 -4.99 -10.78
C PHE A 55 35.26 -4.16 -10.92
N LEU A 56 34.70 -3.83 -9.76
CA LEU A 56 34.16 -2.53 -9.42
C LEU A 56 34.47 -1.52 -10.54
N GLU A 57 33.57 -1.34 -11.50
CA GLU A 57 33.30 0.02 -11.93
C GLU A 57 32.71 0.65 -10.67
N PRO A 58 33.46 1.45 -9.89
CA PRO A 58 32.86 2.17 -8.80
C PRO A 58 31.72 2.94 -9.44
N PHE A 59 30.50 2.80 -8.91
CA PHE A 59 29.39 3.66 -9.32
C PHE A 59 29.90 5.10 -9.25
N VAL A 60 30.25 5.66 -10.41
CA VAL A 60 30.96 6.94 -10.51
C VAL A 60 30.01 7.98 -9.94
N PRO A 61 30.46 8.88 -9.04
CA PRO A 61 29.62 9.92 -8.48
C PRO A 61 28.89 10.63 -9.62
N VAL A 62 27.56 10.48 -9.59
CA VAL A 62 26.65 11.06 -10.54
C VAL A 62 26.83 12.58 -10.47
N GLN A 63 27.24 13.20 -11.57
CA GLN A 63 27.10 14.65 -11.72
C GLN A 63 25.59 14.93 -11.68
N CYS A 64 25.21 15.93 -10.89
CA CYS A 64 23.84 16.43 -10.85
C CYS A 64 23.78 17.77 -11.58
N ASP A 65 22.64 18.05 -12.22
CA ASP A 65 22.37 19.37 -12.77
C ASP A 65 22.12 20.37 -11.64
N ASP A 66 21.86 21.63 -12.01
CA ASP A 66 21.59 22.70 -11.04
C ASP A 66 20.34 22.41 -10.16
N ASN A 67 19.47 21.49 -10.59
CA ASN A 67 18.28 21.05 -9.86
C ASN A 67 18.51 19.77 -9.03
N GLY A 68 19.73 19.23 -9.04
CA GLY A 68 20.08 18.01 -8.32
C GLY A 68 19.70 16.72 -9.06
N ALA A 69 19.31 16.77 -10.34
CA ALA A 69 18.97 15.60 -11.14
C ALA A 69 20.23 14.95 -11.75
N PRO A 70 20.38 13.61 -11.67
CA PRO A 70 21.47 12.87 -12.32
C PRO A 70 21.64 13.17 -13.82
N ILE A 71 22.79 13.72 -14.26
CA ILE A 71 23.03 14.07 -15.68
C ILE A 71 23.86 13.04 -16.47
N ASN A 72 24.35 11.96 -15.87
CA ASN A 72 25.21 10.97 -16.56
C ASN A 72 24.93 9.53 -16.10
N LEU A 73 23.70 9.05 -16.34
CA LEU A 73 23.35 7.65 -16.03
C LEU A 73 24.01 6.70 -17.04
N GLN A 74 24.55 5.58 -16.56
CA GLN A 74 25.02 4.49 -17.42
C GLN A 74 23.88 3.95 -18.30
N LYS A 75 24.21 3.29 -19.41
CA LYS A 75 23.21 2.67 -20.31
C LYS A 75 22.27 1.74 -19.52
N ASN A 76 20.96 1.88 -19.76
CA ASN A 76 19.87 1.16 -19.10
C ASN A 76 19.74 1.39 -17.59
N VAL A 77 20.44 2.38 -17.02
CA VAL A 77 20.22 2.83 -15.64
C VAL A 77 19.19 3.93 -15.62
N ARG A 78 18.20 3.77 -14.76
CA ARG A 78 17.16 4.77 -14.47
C ARG A 78 17.22 5.13 -12.99
N TYR A 79 16.61 6.26 -12.64
CA TYR A 79 16.32 6.59 -11.25
C TYR A 79 14.85 6.99 -11.09
N TRP A 80 14.35 6.86 -9.87
CA TRP A 80 13.02 7.34 -9.47
C TRP A 80 13.09 7.95 -8.08
N ASP A 81 12.45 9.10 -7.91
CA ASP A 81 12.37 9.80 -6.62
C ASP A 81 11.02 9.48 -5.96
N VAL A 82 11.07 9.04 -4.71
CA VAL A 82 9.92 8.59 -3.92
C VAL A 82 9.90 9.33 -2.59
N PHE A 83 8.75 9.84 -2.16
CA PHE A 83 8.58 10.32 -0.80
C PHE A 83 8.34 9.16 0.15
N SER A 84 9.04 9.14 1.28
CA SER A 84 8.83 8.10 2.30
C SER A 84 8.78 8.62 3.71
N ARG A 85 8.07 7.85 4.55
CA ARG A 85 8.13 8.01 6.00
C ARG A 85 9.39 7.34 6.54
N ARG A 86 10.10 8.03 7.42
CA ARG A 86 11.37 7.55 8.01
C ARG A 86 11.25 6.26 8.83
N GLN A 87 10.05 5.92 9.31
CA GLN A 87 9.80 4.73 10.13
C GLN A 87 9.53 3.45 9.33
N VAL A 88 9.50 3.51 7.98
CA VAL A 88 9.24 2.32 7.15
C VAL A 88 10.54 1.57 6.90
N ASN A 89 10.79 0.53 7.71
CA ASN A 89 12.04 -0.21 7.65
C ASN A 89 12.14 -1.19 6.46
N GLN A 90 11.04 -1.53 5.77
CA GLN A 90 11.06 -2.50 4.66
C GLN A 90 9.97 -2.25 3.60
N PRO A 91 10.28 -1.71 2.41
CA PRO A 91 9.29 -1.42 1.37
C PRO A 91 8.69 -2.67 0.70
N SER A 92 9.30 -3.84 0.87
CA SER A 92 8.81 -5.11 0.30
C SER A 92 7.63 -5.71 1.06
N HIS A 93 7.41 -5.28 2.31
CA HIS A 93 6.31 -5.75 3.13
C HIS A 93 5.26 -4.64 3.27
N PRO A 94 3.96 -5.00 3.24
CA PRO A 94 2.88 -4.07 3.52
C PRO A 94 3.04 -3.57 4.96
N ASN A 95 3.02 -2.24 5.15
CA ASN A 95 3.07 -1.61 6.48
C ASN A 95 1.68 -1.17 6.97
N SER A 96 0.64 -1.37 6.16
CA SER A 96 -0.74 -1.02 6.46
C SER A 96 -1.71 -2.04 5.89
N ALA A 97 -2.95 -2.00 6.36
CA ALA A 97 -4.04 -2.79 5.84
C ALA A 97 -5.24 -1.90 5.52
N THR A 98 -5.91 -2.20 4.41
CA THR A 98 -7.16 -1.54 4.00
C THR A 98 -8.25 -2.61 3.91
N THR A 99 -9.37 -2.39 4.56
CA THR A 99 -10.42 -3.39 4.73
C THR A 99 -11.60 -3.13 3.81
N LEU A 100 -11.79 -4.00 2.82
CA LEU A 100 -13.01 -4.06 2.01
C LEU A 100 -14.05 -4.93 2.73
N ALA A 101 -14.93 -4.30 3.51
CA ALA A 101 -15.95 -4.98 4.32
C ALA A 101 -17.29 -5.08 3.58
N PHE A 102 -17.58 -6.27 3.05
CA PHE A 102 -18.90 -6.61 2.53
C PHE A 102 -19.80 -7.06 3.66
N CYS A 103 -20.86 -6.32 3.91
CA CYS A 103 -21.84 -6.63 4.93
C CYS A 103 -23.06 -7.31 4.31
N TYR A 104 -23.71 -8.22 5.02
CA TYR A 104 -24.94 -8.84 4.57
C TYR A 104 -25.94 -9.04 5.71
N LYS A 105 -27.23 -9.07 5.38
CA LYS A 105 -28.32 -9.51 6.27
C LYS A 105 -29.43 -10.16 5.48
N LEU A 106 -30.23 -10.96 6.16
CA LEU A 106 -31.45 -11.54 5.62
C LEU A 106 -32.60 -10.52 5.69
N VAL A 107 -33.21 -10.22 4.55
CA VAL A 107 -34.38 -9.35 4.41
C VAL A 107 -35.40 -10.08 3.55
N ASP A 108 -36.61 -10.33 4.06
CA ASP A 108 -37.68 -11.06 3.35
C ASP A 108 -37.22 -12.38 2.70
N ASN A 109 -36.48 -13.20 3.46
CA ASN A 109 -35.88 -14.47 3.02
C ASN A 109 -34.87 -14.34 1.86
N LYS A 110 -34.30 -13.16 1.63
CA LYS A 110 -33.24 -12.92 0.65
C LYS A 110 -32.07 -12.17 1.28
N TYR A 111 -30.84 -12.53 0.89
CA TYR A 111 -29.67 -11.79 1.33
C TYR A 111 -29.57 -10.45 0.61
N SER A 112 -29.49 -9.38 1.41
CA SER A 112 -29.15 -8.04 0.95
C SER A 112 -27.70 -7.75 1.31
N PHE A 113 -26.97 -7.11 0.40
CA PHE A 113 -25.54 -6.83 0.56
C PHE A 113 -25.26 -5.34 0.60
N PHE A 114 -24.28 -4.98 1.44
CA PHE A 114 -23.89 -3.61 1.72
C PHE A 114 -22.36 -3.52 1.76
N LEU A 115 -21.86 -2.29 1.71
CA LEU A 115 -20.45 -1.96 1.85
C LEU A 115 -20.28 -1.04 3.06
N SER A 116 -19.44 -1.45 4.01
CA SER A 116 -19.04 -0.55 5.09
C SER A 116 -17.88 0.32 4.62
N VAL A 117 -18.03 1.63 4.84
CA VAL A 117 -17.05 2.67 4.52
C VAL A 117 -16.96 3.64 5.68
N VAL A 118 -15.90 4.43 5.71
CA VAL A 118 -15.68 5.48 6.70
C VAL A 118 -15.58 6.83 6.02
N GLU A 119 -16.05 7.86 6.69
CA GLU A 119 -15.89 9.25 6.29
C GLU A 119 -14.93 9.94 7.25
N GLN A 120 -13.93 10.62 6.70
CA GLN A 120 -12.98 11.41 7.49
C GLN A 120 -12.50 12.64 6.72
N PHE A 121 -12.13 13.69 7.45
CA PHE A 121 -11.48 14.85 6.85
C PHE A 121 -10.03 14.52 6.48
N ARG A 122 -9.65 14.73 5.22
CA ARG A 122 -8.27 14.55 4.75
C ARG A 122 -7.58 15.91 4.54
N PRO A 123 -6.64 16.31 5.42
CA PRO A 123 -5.94 17.59 5.29
C PRO A 123 -5.18 17.75 3.96
N SER A 124 -4.73 16.65 3.34
CA SER A 124 -3.97 16.66 2.09
C SER A 124 -4.77 17.18 0.89
N VAL A 125 -6.10 16.99 0.91
CA VAL A 125 -7.03 17.41 -0.15
C VAL A 125 -8.07 18.41 0.35
N ASN A 126 -8.05 18.72 1.65
CA ASN A 126 -8.92 19.67 2.34
C ASN A 126 -10.42 19.40 2.12
N VAL A 127 -10.81 18.13 2.13
CA VAL A 127 -12.21 17.69 1.99
C VAL A 127 -12.48 16.48 2.88
N HIS A 128 -13.74 16.24 3.18
CA HIS A 128 -14.20 14.94 3.68
C HIS A 128 -14.17 13.92 2.55
N THR A 129 -13.65 12.73 2.83
CA THR A 129 -13.52 11.63 1.89
C THR A 129 -14.26 10.41 2.41
N LEU A 130 -14.89 9.66 1.49
CA LEU A 130 -15.38 8.31 1.76
C LEU A 130 -14.30 7.31 1.39
N GLU A 131 -13.90 6.50 2.35
CA GLU A 131 -12.78 5.58 2.26
C GLU A 131 -13.13 4.22 2.85
N PHE A 132 -12.29 3.22 2.59
CA PHE A 132 -12.38 1.95 3.28
C PHE A 132 -11.67 2.05 4.63
N PRO A 133 -12.16 1.34 5.68
CA PRO A 133 -11.46 1.30 6.95
C PRO A 133 -10.00 0.89 6.77
N SER A 134 -9.07 1.61 7.39
CA SER A 134 -7.64 1.35 7.15
C SER A 134 -6.73 1.99 8.16
N GLY A 135 -5.63 1.31 8.45
CA GLY A 135 -4.56 1.87 9.28
C GLY A 135 -3.25 1.11 9.18
N ILE A 136 -2.29 1.58 9.98
CA ILE A 136 -0.90 1.12 9.98
C ILE A 136 -0.81 -0.12 10.87
N CYS A 137 -0.03 -1.11 10.44
CA CYS A 137 0.20 -2.30 11.26
C CYS A 137 1.09 -1.94 12.46
N ASP A 138 0.69 -2.40 13.64
CA ASP A 138 1.49 -2.28 14.85
C ASP A 138 2.78 -3.13 14.79
N PRO A 139 3.78 -2.85 15.63
CA PRO A 139 5.00 -3.64 15.69
C PRO A 139 4.72 -5.15 15.93
N GLY A 140 5.00 -5.98 14.93
CA GLY A 140 4.78 -7.43 14.98
C GLY A 140 3.36 -7.87 14.60
N GLU A 141 2.47 -6.94 14.30
CA GLU A 141 1.12 -7.22 13.80
C GLU A 141 1.16 -7.61 12.33
N ASP A 142 0.44 -8.67 11.95
CA ASP A 142 0.26 -9.01 10.55
C ASP A 142 -0.91 -8.22 9.94
N THR A 143 -0.88 -7.97 8.63
CA THR A 143 -1.90 -7.11 7.99
C THR A 143 -3.34 -7.65 8.07
N THR A 144 -3.54 -8.95 8.25
CA THR A 144 -4.89 -9.50 8.44
C THR A 144 -5.42 -9.11 9.80
N THR A 145 -4.61 -9.27 10.84
CA THR A 145 -4.93 -8.82 12.20
C THR A 145 -5.17 -7.31 12.23
N CYS A 146 -4.26 -6.53 11.62
CA CYS A 146 -4.39 -5.08 11.49
C CYS A 146 -5.73 -4.68 10.85
N GLY A 147 -6.05 -5.17 9.64
CA GLY A 147 -7.27 -4.70 8.99
C GLY A 147 -8.57 -5.15 9.70
N LEU A 148 -8.56 -6.28 10.42
CA LEU A 148 -9.71 -6.68 11.26
C LEU A 148 -9.84 -5.79 12.50
N ARG A 149 -8.71 -5.39 13.10
CA ARG A 149 -8.66 -4.42 14.20
C ARG A 149 -9.17 -3.06 13.74
N GLU A 150 -8.63 -2.51 12.65
CA GLU A 150 -9.04 -1.22 12.07
C GLU A 150 -10.53 -1.20 11.70
N LEU A 151 -11.06 -2.29 11.11
CA LEU A 151 -12.50 -2.42 10.86
C LEU A 151 -13.31 -2.29 12.15
N LYS A 152 -12.86 -2.96 13.23
CA LYS A 152 -13.56 -2.94 14.52
C LYS A 152 -13.47 -1.56 15.19
N GLU A 153 -12.29 -0.94 15.18
CA GLU A 153 -12.05 0.38 15.77
C GLU A 153 -12.84 1.46 15.03
N GLU A 154 -12.72 1.53 13.71
CA GLU A 154 -13.30 2.61 12.92
C GLU A 154 -14.79 2.43 12.61
N THR A 155 -15.34 1.21 12.68
CA THR A 155 -16.76 0.97 12.33
C THR A 155 -17.58 0.27 13.41
N GLY A 156 -16.93 -0.35 14.39
CA GLY A 156 -17.58 -1.20 15.37
C GLY A 156 -17.96 -2.60 14.87
N TYR A 157 -17.81 -2.91 13.58
CA TYR A 157 -18.16 -4.22 13.02
C TYR A 157 -17.08 -5.28 13.25
N THR A 158 -17.52 -6.51 13.42
CA THR A 158 -16.68 -7.71 13.46
C THR A 158 -17.05 -8.61 12.30
N GLY A 159 -16.05 -9.07 11.54
CA GLY A 159 -16.26 -9.92 10.37
C GLY A 159 -15.22 -11.02 10.25
N VAL A 160 -15.38 -11.84 9.22
CA VAL A 160 -14.48 -12.95 8.90
C VAL A 160 -13.68 -12.63 7.63
N LEU A 161 -12.37 -12.91 7.67
CA LEU A 161 -11.51 -12.75 6.51
C LEU A 161 -11.95 -13.71 5.39
N LEU A 162 -12.17 -13.16 4.19
CA LEU A 162 -12.35 -13.95 2.96
C LEU A 162 -11.05 -14.07 2.17
N ARG A 163 -10.34 -12.94 1.99
CA ARG A 163 -9.16 -12.87 1.13
C ARG A 163 -8.22 -11.77 1.58
N LYS A 164 -6.93 -11.96 1.30
CA LYS A 164 -5.89 -10.93 1.40
C LYS A 164 -5.18 -10.78 0.06
N SER A 165 -4.98 -9.54 -0.39
CA SER A 165 -4.20 -9.23 -1.59
C SER A 165 -2.69 -9.33 -1.34
N PRO A 166 -1.87 -9.37 -2.41
CA PRO A 166 -0.45 -9.01 -2.31
C PRO A 166 -0.27 -7.57 -1.80
N ASN A 167 0.98 -7.17 -1.57
CA ASN A 167 1.33 -5.79 -1.25
C ASN A 167 1.02 -4.86 -2.45
N LEU A 168 0.32 -3.75 -2.21
CA LEU A 168 -0.11 -2.80 -3.22
C LEU A 168 0.43 -1.39 -2.91
N PRO A 169 1.02 -0.68 -3.89
CA PRO A 169 1.34 0.73 -3.71
C PRO A 169 0.06 1.56 -3.64
N THR A 170 -0.01 2.53 -2.72
CA THR A 170 -1.15 3.45 -2.63
C THR A 170 -0.94 4.73 -3.43
N SER A 171 0.31 5.01 -3.82
CA SER A 171 0.70 6.20 -4.58
C SER A 171 1.80 5.87 -5.59
N VAL A 172 1.87 6.64 -6.66
CA VAL A 172 2.98 6.60 -7.63
C VAL A 172 4.19 7.43 -7.19
N LEU A 173 4.00 8.31 -6.19
CA LEU A 173 5.04 9.22 -5.67
C LEU A 173 5.50 8.83 -4.27
N GLY A 174 4.67 8.15 -3.49
CA GLY A 174 4.98 7.71 -2.13
C GLY A 174 5.47 6.26 -2.09
N ASN A 175 6.15 5.87 -1.00
CA ASN A 175 6.46 4.47 -0.72
C ASN A 175 5.39 3.80 0.17
N ASP A 176 4.30 4.51 0.46
CA ASP A 176 3.18 3.99 1.20
C ASP A 176 2.56 2.82 0.43
N ASN A 177 2.30 1.74 1.15
CA ASN A 177 1.80 0.50 0.60
C ASN A 177 0.80 -0.13 1.56
N THR A 178 -0.09 -0.95 1.04
CA THR A 178 -1.16 -1.59 1.83
C THR A 178 -1.43 -3.00 1.31
N CYS A 179 -1.99 -3.84 2.16
CA CYS A 179 -2.73 -5.01 1.72
C CYS A 179 -4.22 -4.73 1.79
N LEU A 180 -4.94 -5.05 0.71
CA LEU A 180 -6.40 -5.11 0.74
C LEU A 180 -6.81 -6.43 1.42
N ILE A 181 -7.54 -6.33 2.52
CA ILE A 181 -8.20 -7.49 3.13
C ILE A 181 -9.71 -7.40 2.85
N THR A 182 -10.26 -8.47 2.31
CA THR A 182 -11.70 -8.60 2.06
C THR A 182 -12.33 -9.32 3.23
N VAL A 183 -13.31 -8.68 3.86
CA VAL A 183 -13.96 -9.17 5.08
C VAL A 183 -15.45 -9.30 4.80
N LEU A 184 -16.05 -10.38 5.29
CA LEU A 184 -17.50 -10.56 5.29
C LEU A 184 -18.05 -10.28 6.69
N VAL A 185 -19.05 -9.40 6.78
CA VAL A 185 -19.69 -9.00 8.03
C VAL A 185 -21.15 -9.46 8.02
N ASP A 186 -21.52 -10.30 8.97
CA ASP A 186 -22.91 -10.69 9.20
C ASP A 186 -23.60 -9.63 10.08
N LEU A 187 -24.51 -8.86 9.51
CA LEU A 187 -25.23 -7.79 10.22
C LEU A 187 -26.36 -8.33 11.12
N ASP A 188 -26.70 -9.63 11.04
CA ASP A 188 -27.70 -10.25 11.92
C ASP A 188 -27.03 -10.94 13.13
N LEU A 189 -25.69 -10.94 13.22
CA LEU A 189 -24.95 -11.46 14.37
C LEU A 189 -24.99 -10.47 15.55
N ASP A 190 -25.20 -10.97 16.77
CA ASP A 190 -25.38 -10.15 17.98
C ASP A 190 -24.32 -9.05 18.17
N VAL A 191 -23.05 -9.35 17.88
CA VAL A 191 -21.92 -8.40 18.00
C VAL A 191 -22.01 -7.21 17.03
N ASN A 192 -22.77 -7.36 15.94
CA ASN A 192 -22.93 -6.39 14.86
C ASN A 192 -24.30 -5.71 14.85
N LEU A 193 -25.22 -6.08 15.76
CA LEU A 193 -26.53 -5.43 15.87
C LEU A 193 -26.44 -3.97 16.34
N ASN A 194 -25.47 -3.68 17.21
CA ASN A 194 -25.21 -2.34 17.74
C ASN A 194 -23.69 -2.09 17.70
N PRO A 195 -23.12 -1.85 16.51
CA PRO A 195 -21.68 -1.63 16.38
C PRO A 195 -21.30 -0.32 17.08
N VAL A 196 -20.21 -0.35 17.84
CA VAL A 196 -19.68 0.82 18.56
C VAL A 196 -18.23 1.01 18.14
N GLN A 197 -17.92 2.19 17.58
CA GLN A 197 -16.56 2.57 17.22
C GLN A 197 -15.68 2.71 18.47
N SER A 198 -14.40 2.41 18.34
CA SER A 198 -13.35 2.58 19.35
C SER A 198 -12.19 3.36 18.74
N LEU A 199 -12.42 4.64 18.48
CA LEU A 199 -11.48 5.54 17.81
C LEU A 199 -10.38 6.03 18.75
N GLU A 200 -9.20 6.29 18.18
CA GLU A 200 -8.13 6.97 18.90
C GLU A 200 -8.48 8.46 19.16
N PRO A 201 -7.91 9.11 20.20
CA PRO A 201 -8.25 10.50 20.54
C PRO A 201 -8.02 11.53 19.43
N THR A 202 -7.16 11.19 18.46
CA THR A 202 -6.83 12.05 17.32
C THR A 202 -7.72 11.81 16.10
N GLU A 203 -8.61 10.84 16.15
CA GLU A 203 -9.43 10.43 15.01
C GLU A 203 -10.81 11.06 15.05
N THR A 204 -11.26 11.53 13.88
CA THR A 204 -12.62 12.00 13.67
C THR A 204 -13.17 11.28 12.46
N ILE A 205 -13.83 10.16 12.71
CA ILE A 205 -14.24 9.20 11.70
C ILE A 205 -15.71 8.84 11.92
N THR A 206 -16.50 8.90 10.85
CA THR A 206 -17.90 8.49 10.85
C THR A 206 -18.06 7.23 10.02
N ALA A 207 -18.61 6.16 10.59
CA ALA A 207 -18.87 4.93 9.85
C ALA A 207 -20.20 4.98 9.10
N HIS A 208 -20.20 4.47 7.87
CA HIS A 208 -21.37 4.35 7.02
C HIS A 208 -21.52 2.92 6.48
N VAL A 209 -22.75 2.53 6.17
CA VAL A 209 -23.06 1.26 5.49
C VAL A 209 -24.01 1.55 4.34
N PHE A 210 -23.55 1.32 3.10
CA PHE A 210 -24.32 1.63 1.90
C PHE A 210 -24.76 0.36 1.17
N PRO A 211 -26.01 0.31 0.64
CA PRO A 211 -26.44 -0.84 -0.14
C PRO A 211 -25.61 -1.00 -1.42
N LEU A 212 -25.20 -2.23 -1.74
CA LEU A 212 -24.43 -2.48 -2.96
C LEU A 212 -25.24 -2.26 -4.23
N CYS A 213 -26.57 -2.48 -4.17
CA CYS A 213 -27.43 -2.42 -5.35
C CYS A 213 -27.51 -1.03 -5.99
N ASN A 214 -27.28 0.04 -5.24
CA ASN A 214 -27.31 1.42 -5.70
C ASN A 214 -26.10 2.24 -5.18
N LEU A 215 -24.98 1.57 -4.88
CA LEU A 215 -23.80 2.18 -4.25
C LEU A 215 -23.35 3.46 -4.97
N LEU A 216 -23.28 3.44 -6.30
CA LEU A 216 -22.82 4.60 -7.08
C LEU A 216 -23.75 5.81 -6.94
N GLU A 217 -25.07 5.58 -6.95
CA GLU A 217 -26.08 6.63 -6.79
C GLU A 217 -25.99 7.25 -5.39
N VAL A 218 -25.87 6.40 -4.36
CA VAL A 218 -25.71 6.83 -2.96
C VAL A 218 -24.46 7.71 -2.83
N CYS A 219 -23.30 7.23 -3.31
CA CYS A 219 -22.06 8.00 -3.29
C CYS A 219 -22.15 9.33 -4.03
N CYS A 220 -22.87 9.40 -5.16
CA CYS A 220 -23.04 10.65 -5.92
C CYS A 220 -23.95 11.65 -5.20
N SER A 221 -24.98 11.16 -4.48
CA SER A 221 -25.92 12.01 -3.76
C SER A 221 -25.32 12.67 -2.51
N LEU A 222 -24.23 12.11 -1.98
CA LEU A 222 -23.64 12.51 -0.71
C LEU A 222 -22.83 13.82 -0.74
N GLN A 223 -22.80 14.57 -1.87
CA GLN A 223 -22.07 15.84 -2.07
C GLN A 223 -21.41 16.38 -0.79
N LEU A 224 -20.24 15.80 -0.46
CA LEU A 224 -19.52 16.12 0.77
C LEU A 224 -19.08 17.58 0.62
N SER A 225 -19.67 18.45 1.43
CA SER A 225 -19.58 19.91 1.28
C SER A 225 -18.26 20.46 1.79
#